data_AF-A0A939FF90-F1
#
_entry.id   AF-A0A939FF90-F1
#
_cell.length_a   1.000
_cell.length_b   1.000
_cell.length_c   1.000
_cell.angle_alpha   90.00
_cell.angle_beta   90.00
_cell.angle_gamma   90.00
#
_symmetry.space_group_name_H-M   'P 1'
#
loop_
_entity.id
_entity.type
_entity.pdbx_description
1 polymer ?
#
loop_
_entity_poly.entity_id
_entity_poly.type
_entity_poly.pdbx_seq_one_letter_code
_entity_poly.pdbx_strand_id
1 'polypeptide(L)'
;MNILYIHFHGLLDERLYRHLLALLAEYTPLVQALPPDAALADVSGSLRYFGTDAAALAERIRARTGGLYGLHSTVGVAANPLLARMVAADGPLSAVRVLPDDLDAVTAFLAKKPAAALHGVGPATSRTLSSYGLDSVSRIAAAPLGTLQRILGVTAGRRLHDAARGLDPTPVVPAAPPRSMSAEHRFDGDELDPDRQRAALLALTDRLGLQLRTEAQAAHALTLTVRYADRSTTTRTRKLPEATAHTRALTTLAYELHSRLALQRARVRTLTLRAEDLTAAELTSRQMLFDPDDEKARRIETVLDRARDLYGSETVRPAAAMPHVA
;
A
#
# COMPACT_ATOMS: atom_id res chain seq x y z
N MET A 1 6.87 -7.38 -23.91
CA MET A 1 6.94 -6.01 -23.33
C MET A 1 7.96 -6.02 -22.19
N ASN A 2 8.47 -4.88 -21.73
CA ASN A 2 9.44 -4.81 -20.64
C ASN A 2 8.92 -3.90 -19.52
N ILE A 3 8.22 -4.50 -18.57
CA ILE A 3 7.65 -3.82 -17.42
C ILE A 3 8.55 -4.01 -16.21
N LEU A 4 8.88 -2.91 -15.55
CA LEU A 4 9.54 -2.88 -14.26
C LEU A 4 8.51 -2.64 -13.16
N TYR A 5 8.44 -3.53 -12.17
CA TYR A 5 7.84 -3.23 -10.89
C TYR A 5 8.96 -2.93 -9.90
N ILE A 6 8.93 -1.73 -9.32
CA ILE A 6 9.94 -1.28 -8.36
C ILE A 6 9.27 -1.14 -7.00
N HIS A 7 9.76 -1.90 -6.01
CA HIS A 7 9.37 -1.77 -4.61
C HIS A 7 10.49 -1.10 -3.82
N PHE A 8 10.22 0.05 -3.26
CA PHE A 8 11.15 0.81 -2.43
C PHE A 8 11.03 0.34 -0.98
N HIS A 9 12.14 -0.07 -0.37
CA HIS A 9 12.16 -0.56 1.01
C HIS A 9 12.44 0.58 1.98
N GLY A 10 11.53 0.75 2.93
CA GLY A 10 11.66 1.74 3.99
C GLY A 10 10.42 2.60 4.12
N LEU A 11 10.53 3.62 4.96
CA LEU A 11 9.47 4.60 5.16
C LEU A 11 9.67 5.72 4.15
N LEU A 12 8.67 5.93 3.30
CA LEU A 12 8.67 6.96 2.29
C LEU A 12 7.67 8.04 2.71
N ASP A 13 8.17 9.24 2.91
CA ASP A 13 7.29 10.41 2.92
C ASP A 13 6.87 10.79 1.49
N GLU A 14 5.87 11.64 1.37
CA GLU A 14 5.32 12.07 0.07
C GLU A 14 6.37 12.79 -0.80
N ARG A 15 7.32 13.51 -0.19
CA ARG A 15 8.32 14.28 -0.93
C ARG A 15 9.37 13.34 -1.54
N LEU A 16 9.87 12.41 -0.75
CA LEU A 16 10.82 11.38 -1.18
C LEU A 16 10.20 10.48 -2.24
N TYR A 17 8.94 10.05 -2.06
CA TYR A 17 8.23 9.26 -3.04
C TYR A 17 8.10 10.01 -4.39
N ARG A 18 7.78 11.30 -4.38
CA ARG A 18 7.77 12.13 -5.60
C ARG A 18 9.15 12.22 -6.27
N HIS A 19 10.23 12.37 -5.51
CA HIS A 19 11.57 12.37 -6.08
C HIS A 19 11.96 11.02 -6.69
N LEU A 20 11.53 9.91 -6.08
CA LEU A 20 11.73 8.57 -6.64
C LEU A 20 10.97 8.41 -7.97
N LEU A 21 9.72 8.87 -8.05
CA LEU A 21 8.96 8.87 -9.30
C LEU A 21 9.62 9.76 -10.37
N ALA A 22 10.15 10.92 -9.99
CA ALA A 22 10.89 11.79 -10.90
C ALA A 22 12.19 11.11 -11.41
N LEU A 23 12.91 10.38 -10.56
CA LEU A 23 14.06 9.57 -10.98
C LEU A 23 13.65 8.51 -12.01
N LEU A 24 12.51 7.84 -11.82
CA LEU A 24 12.01 6.87 -12.80
C LEU A 24 11.61 7.54 -14.12
N ALA A 25 11.07 8.75 -14.06
CA ALA A 25 10.70 9.54 -15.23
C ALA A 25 11.89 9.95 -16.11
N GLU A 26 13.12 9.96 -15.57
CA GLU A 26 14.35 10.12 -16.36
C GLU A 26 14.59 8.94 -17.32
N TYR A 27 14.01 7.76 -17.03
CA TYR A 27 14.21 6.53 -17.81
C TYR A 27 13.05 6.23 -18.75
N THR A 28 11.82 6.56 -18.37
CA THR A 28 10.65 6.37 -19.23
C THR A 28 9.56 7.36 -18.84
N PRO A 29 8.80 7.92 -19.80
CA PRO A 29 7.60 8.69 -19.48
C PRO A 29 6.47 7.79 -18.95
N LEU A 30 6.55 6.47 -19.14
CA LEU A 30 5.51 5.52 -18.75
C LEU A 30 5.69 5.04 -17.31
N VAL A 31 5.50 5.94 -16.34
CA VAL A 31 5.61 5.65 -14.90
C VAL A 31 4.25 5.76 -14.22
N GLN A 32 3.81 4.67 -13.60
CA GLN A 32 2.60 4.62 -12.78
C GLN A 32 2.96 4.51 -11.31
N ALA A 33 2.53 5.50 -10.52
CA ALA A 33 2.66 5.46 -9.07
C ALA A 33 1.79 4.34 -8.46
N LEU A 34 2.37 3.56 -7.54
CA LEU A 34 1.69 2.58 -6.70
C LEU A 34 1.98 2.89 -5.23
N PRO A 35 1.34 3.91 -4.65
CA PRO A 35 1.55 4.23 -3.25
C PRO A 35 1.18 3.02 -2.35
N PRO A 36 1.83 2.89 -1.19
CA PRO A 36 2.72 3.91 -0.59
C PRO A 36 4.18 3.81 -1.03
N ASP A 37 4.62 2.68 -1.59
CA ASP A 37 6.03 2.32 -1.65
C ASP A 37 6.48 1.65 -2.95
N ALA A 38 5.66 1.66 -4.00
CA ALA A 38 6.01 1.01 -5.26
C ALA A 38 5.71 1.88 -6.49
N ALA A 39 6.22 1.46 -7.64
CA ALA A 39 5.89 2.04 -8.93
C ALA A 39 5.97 0.97 -10.03
N LEU A 40 5.23 1.18 -11.11
CA LEU A 40 5.41 0.47 -12.37
C LEU A 40 6.05 1.42 -13.39
N ALA A 41 6.95 0.89 -14.21
CA ALA A 41 7.54 1.61 -15.31
C ALA A 41 7.59 0.72 -16.56
N ASP A 42 7.03 1.18 -17.68
CA ASP A 42 7.21 0.50 -18.97
C ASP A 42 8.44 1.07 -19.66
N VAL A 43 9.51 0.27 -19.74
CA VAL A 43 10.79 0.68 -20.34
C VAL A 43 10.95 0.18 -21.77
N SER A 44 9.91 -0.46 -22.35
CA SER A 44 9.97 -1.05 -23.70
C SER A 44 10.46 -0.05 -24.75
N GLY A 45 9.97 1.19 -24.70
CA GLY A 45 10.38 2.26 -25.63
C GLY A 45 11.75 2.87 -25.34
N SER A 46 12.29 2.70 -24.13
CA SER A 46 13.52 3.33 -23.68
C SER A 46 14.78 2.49 -23.92
N LEU A 47 14.64 1.17 -24.06
CA LEU A 47 15.78 0.25 -24.17
C LEU A 47 16.73 0.62 -25.31
N ARG A 48 16.20 1.00 -26.48
CA ARG A 48 16.99 1.41 -27.64
C ARG A 48 17.76 2.70 -27.38
N TYR A 49 17.16 3.67 -26.70
CA TYR A 49 17.80 4.94 -26.37
C TYR A 49 18.97 4.74 -25.40
N PHE A 50 18.79 3.90 -24.39
CA PHE A 50 19.84 3.60 -23.41
C PHE A 50 20.85 2.54 -23.88
N GLY A 51 20.63 1.92 -25.05
CA GLY A 51 21.51 0.90 -25.63
C GLY A 51 21.72 -0.30 -24.72
N THR A 52 20.69 -0.72 -23.98
CA THR A 52 20.81 -1.77 -22.96
C THR A 52 19.52 -2.57 -22.81
N ASP A 53 19.58 -3.72 -22.15
CA ASP A 53 18.40 -4.53 -21.86
C ASP A 53 17.65 -4.05 -20.60
N ALA A 54 16.46 -4.59 -20.38
CA ALA A 54 15.63 -4.21 -19.25
C ALA A 54 16.24 -4.57 -17.89
N ALA A 55 17.05 -5.64 -17.83
CA ALA A 55 17.69 -6.09 -16.60
C ALA A 55 18.79 -5.11 -16.16
N ALA A 56 19.66 -4.71 -17.09
CA ALA A 56 20.72 -3.74 -16.86
C ALA A 56 20.14 -2.34 -16.56
N LEU A 57 19.03 -1.97 -17.20
CA LEU A 57 18.33 -0.72 -16.87
C LEU A 57 17.73 -0.75 -15.46
N ALA A 58 17.12 -1.87 -15.06
CA ALA A 58 16.61 -2.09 -13.71
C ALA A 58 17.72 -2.02 -12.65
N GLU A 59 18.88 -2.63 -12.91
CA GLU A 59 20.08 -2.54 -12.08
C GLU A 59 20.56 -1.10 -11.91
N ARG A 60 20.59 -0.34 -13.01
CA ARG A 60 20.97 1.08 -12.99
C ARG A 60 20.00 1.91 -12.14
N ILE A 61 18.70 1.68 -12.28
CA ILE A 61 17.66 2.34 -11.46
C ILE A 61 17.84 1.98 -9.98
N ARG A 62 18.05 0.70 -9.65
CA ARG A 62 18.27 0.24 -8.26
C ARG A 62 19.51 0.90 -7.66
N ALA A 63 20.62 0.89 -8.39
CA ALA A 63 21.89 1.48 -7.96
C ALA A 63 21.77 2.99 -7.73
N ARG A 64 21.10 3.73 -8.63
CA ARG A 64 20.86 5.17 -8.44
C ARG A 64 19.92 5.46 -7.28
N THR A 65 18.89 4.65 -7.09
CA THR A 65 17.98 4.78 -5.94
C THR A 65 18.75 4.65 -4.63
N GLY A 66 19.64 3.65 -4.53
CA GLY A 66 20.52 3.46 -3.38
C GLY A 66 21.55 4.60 -3.22
N GLY A 67 22.19 5.01 -4.31
CA GLY A 67 23.24 6.04 -4.28
C GLY A 67 22.74 7.45 -3.97
N LEU A 68 21.57 7.83 -4.48
CA LEU A 68 21.02 9.18 -4.30
C LEU A 68 20.22 9.33 -3.00
N TYR A 69 19.47 8.29 -2.61
CA TYR A 69 18.51 8.38 -1.51
C TYR A 69 18.81 7.45 -0.33
N GLY A 70 19.86 6.64 -0.41
CA GLY A 70 20.17 5.65 0.63
C GLY A 70 19.09 4.57 0.78
N LEU A 71 18.25 4.38 -0.24
CA LEU A 71 17.12 3.46 -0.21
C LEU A 71 17.42 2.17 -0.95
N HIS A 72 17.14 1.07 -0.29
CA HIS A 72 17.10 -0.23 -0.94
C HIS A 72 15.83 -0.35 -1.79
N SER A 73 15.92 -1.04 -2.93
CA SER A 73 14.76 -1.35 -3.76
C SER A 73 14.87 -2.74 -4.37
N THR A 74 13.73 -3.42 -4.48
CA THR A 74 13.60 -4.66 -5.25
C THR A 74 12.92 -4.35 -6.57
N VAL A 75 13.47 -4.86 -7.67
CA VAL A 75 12.92 -4.64 -9.00
C VAL A 75 12.59 -5.97 -9.66
N GLY A 76 11.34 -6.14 -10.09
CA GLY A 76 10.93 -7.27 -10.94
C GLY A 76 10.77 -6.81 -12.37
N VAL A 77 11.36 -7.54 -13.30
CA VAL A 77 11.31 -7.30 -14.74
C VAL A 77 10.52 -8.44 -15.39
N ALA A 78 9.44 -8.11 -16.11
CA ALA A 78 8.66 -9.12 -16.82
C ALA A 78 7.85 -8.53 -17.98
N ALA A 79 7.13 -9.40 -18.69
CA ALA A 79 6.29 -9.06 -19.83
C ALA A 79 5.08 -8.16 -19.49
N ASN A 80 4.59 -8.20 -18.25
CA ASN A 80 3.40 -7.45 -17.82
C ASN A 80 3.43 -7.11 -16.32
N PRO A 81 2.56 -6.20 -15.84
CA PRO A 81 2.56 -5.75 -14.45
C PRO A 81 2.35 -6.86 -13.41
N LEU A 82 1.45 -7.81 -13.67
CA LEU A 82 1.22 -8.98 -12.83
C LEU A 82 2.51 -9.77 -12.58
N LEU A 83 3.16 -10.20 -13.67
CA LEU A 83 4.38 -11.01 -13.58
C LEU A 83 5.53 -10.21 -12.95
N ALA A 84 5.68 -8.93 -13.28
CA ALA A 84 6.73 -8.08 -12.72
C ALA A 84 6.61 -7.98 -11.18
N ARG A 85 5.38 -7.81 -10.67
CA ARG A 85 5.09 -7.83 -9.22
C ARG A 85 5.40 -9.18 -8.58
N MET A 86 4.97 -10.27 -9.20
CA MET A 86 5.18 -11.61 -8.66
C MET A 86 6.67 -11.97 -8.60
N VAL A 87 7.43 -11.62 -9.63
CA VAL A 87 8.88 -11.83 -9.70
C VAL A 87 9.59 -10.97 -8.66
N ALA A 88 9.20 -9.72 -8.48
CA ALA A 88 9.73 -8.88 -7.41
C ALA A 88 9.39 -9.41 -6.02
N ALA A 89 8.27 -10.10 -5.82
CA ALA A 89 7.97 -10.74 -4.54
C ALA A 89 8.73 -12.06 -4.33
N ASP A 90 9.28 -12.66 -5.39
CA ASP A 90 9.87 -14.00 -5.37
C ASP A 90 11.38 -13.98 -5.10
N GLY A 91 11.78 -13.69 -3.86
CA GLY A 91 13.17 -13.81 -3.45
C GLY A 91 13.61 -12.75 -2.44
N PRO A 92 14.94 -12.59 -2.23
CA PRO A 92 15.47 -11.66 -1.24
C PRO A 92 15.11 -10.20 -1.58
N LEU A 93 15.11 -9.34 -0.57
CA LEU A 93 14.97 -7.90 -0.75
C LEU A 93 16.21 -7.31 -1.43
N SER A 94 16.08 -6.09 -1.96
CA SER A 94 17.20 -5.32 -2.51
C SER A 94 17.86 -5.92 -3.77
N ALA A 95 17.09 -6.63 -4.60
CA ALA A 95 17.61 -7.32 -5.79
C ALA A 95 16.79 -7.01 -7.05
N VAL A 96 17.41 -7.18 -8.23
CA VAL A 96 16.72 -7.21 -9.52
C VAL A 96 16.47 -8.66 -9.90
N ARG A 97 15.26 -8.96 -10.37
CA ARG A 97 14.87 -10.28 -10.87
C ARG A 97 14.17 -10.15 -12.19
N VAL A 98 14.42 -11.08 -13.09
CA VAL A 98 13.92 -11.05 -14.46
C VAL A 98 13.19 -12.36 -14.73
N LEU A 99 11.96 -12.26 -15.23
CA LEU A 99 11.25 -13.36 -15.84
C LEU A 99 11.24 -13.13 -17.35
N PRO A 100 11.93 -13.99 -18.13
CA PRO A 100 11.89 -13.92 -19.59
C PRO A 100 10.46 -13.99 -20.15
N ASP A 101 10.23 -13.33 -21.27
CA ASP A 101 8.96 -13.31 -22.01
C ASP A 101 8.85 -14.57 -22.91
N ASP A 102 9.04 -15.75 -22.31
CA ASP A 102 8.82 -17.04 -22.97
C ASP A 102 7.81 -17.88 -22.19
N LEU A 103 6.94 -18.58 -22.94
CA LEU A 103 5.79 -19.28 -22.37
C LEU A 103 6.21 -20.38 -21.39
N ASP A 104 7.33 -21.06 -21.65
CA ASP A 104 7.80 -22.16 -20.82
C ASP A 104 8.34 -21.65 -19.48
N ALA A 105 9.11 -20.56 -19.48
CA ALA A 105 9.59 -19.90 -18.27
C ALA A 105 8.44 -19.33 -17.44
N VAL A 106 7.46 -18.66 -18.08
CA VAL A 106 6.27 -18.15 -17.39
C VAL A 106 5.48 -19.30 -16.77
N THR A 107 5.25 -20.37 -17.51
CA THR A 107 4.51 -21.55 -17.02
C THR A 107 5.26 -22.22 -15.86
N ALA A 108 6.57 -22.42 -15.98
CA ALA A 108 7.39 -23.02 -14.93
C ALA A 108 7.45 -22.16 -13.66
N PHE A 109 7.53 -20.84 -13.81
CA PHE A 109 7.48 -19.88 -12.71
C PHE A 109 6.15 -19.95 -11.96
N LEU A 110 5.04 -19.94 -12.68
CA LEU A 110 3.69 -19.94 -12.11
C LEU A 110 3.30 -21.30 -11.51
N ALA A 111 3.71 -22.42 -12.11
CA ALA A 111 3.27 -23.76 -11.71
C ALA A 111 3.52 -24.10 -10.24
N LYS A 112 4.57 -23.52 -9.65
CA LYS A 112 5.01 -23.77 -8.25
C LYS A 112 4.38 -22.80 -7.24
N LYS A 113 3.58 -21.82 -7.68
CA LYS A 113 3.05 -20.78 -6.80
C LYS A 113 1.73 -21.18 -6.15
N PRO A 114 1.52 -20.85 -4.87
CA PRO A 114 0.20 -20.96 -4.25
C PRO A 114 -0.77 -19.94 -4.86
N ALA A 115 -2.06 -20.21 -4.79
CA ALA A 115 -3.11 -19.30 -5.28
C ALA A 115 -2.99 -17.89 -4.68
N ALA A 116 -2.60 -17.80 -3.39
CA ALA A 116 -2.40 -16.54 -2.68
C ALA A 116 -1.25 -15.67 -3.22
N ALA A 117 -0.35 -16.22 -4.04
CA ALA A 117 0.72 -15.46 -4.67
C ALA A 117 0.26 -14.67 -5.89
N LEU A 118 -0.91 -14.99 -6.46
CA LEU A 118 -1.47 -14.21 -7.57
C LEU A 118 -1.90 -12.84 -7.08
N HIS A 119 -1.43 -11.80 -7.75
CA HIS A 119 -1.87 -10.44 -7.46
C HIS A 119 -3.39 -10.32 -7.64
N GLY A 120 -4.07 -9.74 -6.66
CA GLY A 120 -5.53 -9.64 -6.62
C GLY A 120 -6.25 -10.78 -5.89
N VAL A 121 -5.54 -11.85 -5.51
CA VAL A 121 -6.09 -12.91 -4.65
C VAL A 121 -5.83 -12.55 -3.18
N GLY A 122 -6.85 -11.96 -2.53
CA GLY A 122 -6.80 -11.67 -1.10
C GLY A 122 -7.01 -12.92 -0.23
N PRO A 123 -6.81 -12.82 1.10
CA PRO A 123 -6.98 -13.95 2.02
C PRO A 123 -8.37 -14.60 1.96
N ALA A 124 -9.44 -13.80 1.78
CA ALA A 124 -10.79 -14.32 1.63
C ALA A 124 -10.94 -15.15 0.35
N THR A 125 -10.56 -14.59 -0.79
CA THR A 125 -10.56 -15.27 -2.09
C THR A 125 -9.71 -16.53 -2.07
N SER A 126 -8.51 -16.48 -1.47
CA SER A 126 -7.64 -17.64 -1.32
C SER A 126 -8.33 -18.74 -0.52
N ARG A 127 -8.97 -18.43 0.61
CA ARG A 127 -9.72 -19.43 1.41
C ARG A 127 -10.87 -20.04 0.63
N THR A 128 -11.64 -19.22 -0.10
CA THR A 128 -12.71 -19.71 -0.97
C THR A 128 -12.16 -20.66 -2.02
N LEU A 129 -11.11 -20.28 -2.75
CA LEU A 129 -10.49 -21.13 -3.77
C LEU A 129 -9.96 -22.45 -3.17
N SER A 130 -9.29 -22.39 -2.03
CA SER A 130 -8.80 -23.57 -1.32
C SER A 130 -9.94 -24.53 -0.92
N SER A 131 -11.12 -24.02 -0.56
CA SER A 131 -12.30 -24.88 -0.25
C SER A 131 -12.80 -25.69 -1.46
N TYR A 132 -12.48 -25.25 -2.68
CA TYR A 132 -12.74 -25.97 -3.93
C TYR A 132 -11.52 -26.74 -4.46
N GLY A 133 -10.46 -26.90 -3.65
CA GLY A 133 -9.22 -27.58 -4.04
C GLY A 133 -8.31 -26.78 -4.97
N LEU A 134 -8.62 -25.50 -5.21
CA LEU A 134 -7.87 -24.57 -6.07
C LEU A 134 -6.81 -23.81 -5.25
N ASP A 135 -5.88 -24.54 -4.65
CA ASP A 135 -4.83 -24.00 -3.76
C ASP A 135 -3.55 -23.56 -4.48
N SER A 136 -3.35 -23.94 -5.75
CA SER A 136 -2.19 -23.60 -6.56
C SER A 136 -2.57 -22.89 -7.85
N VAL A 137 -1.63 -22.10 -8.39
CA VAL A 137 -1.80 -21.42 -9.68
C VAL A 137 -2.00 -22.41 -10.81
N SER A 138 -1.28 -23.55 -10.80
CA SER A 138 -1.45 -24.62 -11.78
C SER A 138 -2.87 -25.20 -11.80
N ARG A 139 -3.48 -25.43 -10.64
CA ARG A 139 -4.87 -25.92 -10.56
C ARG A 139 -5.88 -24.89 -11.04
N ILE A 140 -5.66 -23.61 -10.72
CA ILE A 140 -6.51 -22.52 -11.21
C ILE A 140 -6.40 -22.39 -12.73
N ALA A 141 -5.18 -22.49 -13.28
CA ALA A 141 -4.94 -22.44 -14.72
C ALA A 141 -5.54 -23.67 -15.45
N ALA A 142 -5.68 -24.82 -14.79
CA ALA A 142 -6.34 -25.98 -15.36
C ALA A 142 -7.88 -25.94 -15.21
N ALA A 143 -8.42 -25.11 -14.32
CA ALA A 143 -9.85 -25.04 -14.06
C ALA A 143 -10.61 -24.41 -15.24
N PRO A 144 -11.80 -24.94 -15.60
CA PRO A 144 -12.66 -24.30 -16.58
C PRO A 144 -13.07 -22.90 -16.14
N LEU A 145 -13.02 -21.92 -17.06
CA LEU A 145 -13.40 -20.52 -16.78
C LEU A 145 -14.78 -20.41 -16.12
N GLY A 146 -15.77 -21.15 -16.60
CA GLY A 146 -17.13 -21.12 -16.04
C GLY A 146 -17.21 -21.55 -14.57
N THR A 147 -16.28 -22.41 -14.11
CA THR A 147 -16.19 -22.80 -12.70
C THR A 147 -15.67 -21.63 -11.85
N LEU A 148 -14.60 -20.98 -12.29
CA LEU A 148 -14.05 -19.81 -11.57
C LEU A 148 -15.05 -18.65 -11.52
N GLN A 149 -15.81 -18.43 -12.61
CA GLN A 149 -16.86 -17.43 -12.66
C GLN A 149 -18.03 -17.73 -11.73
N ARG A 150 -18.36 -19.01 -11.51
CA ARG A 150 -19.40 -19.41 -10.56
C ARG A 150 -18.96 -19.20 -9.11
N ILE A 151 -17.68 -19.37 -8.82
CA ILE A 151 -17.11 -19.22 -7.46
C ILE A 151 -16.95 -17.73 -7.10
N LEU A 152 -16.42 -16.91 -8.02
CA LEU A 152 -15.99 -15.54 -7.73
C LEU A 152 -16.81 -14.45 -8.45
N GLY A 153 -17.71 -14.84 -9.33
CA GLY A 153 -18.40 -13.93 -10.27
C GLY A 153 -17.67 -13.79 -11.61
N VAL A 154 -18.40 -13.31 -12.62
CA VAL A 154 -17.96 -13.28 -14.03
C VAL A 154 -16.63 -12.55 -14.22
N THR A 155 -16.52 -11.32 -13.71
CA THR A 155 -15.35 -10.46 -13.90
C THR A 155 -14.13 -10.95 -13.11
N ALA A 156 -14.32 -11.29 -11.83
CA ALA A 156 -13.24 -11.74 -10.97
C ALA A 156 -12.73 -13.12 -11.38
N GLY A 157 -13.63 -14.04 -11.75
CA GLY A 157 -13.29 -15.37 -12.25
C GLY A 157 -12.47 -15.31 -13.55
N ARG A 158 -12.83 -14.42 -14.49
CA ARG A 158 -12.05 -14.21 -15.71
C ARG A 158 -10.67 -13.63 -15.44
N ARG A 159 -10.58 -12.58 -14.61
CA ARG A 159 -9.28 -12.00 -14.23
C ARG A 159 -8.37 -13.02 -13.56
N LEU A 160 -8.91 -13.83 -12.66
CA LEU A 160 -8.15 -14.89 -12.00
C LEU A 160 -7.66 -15.96 -13.00
N HIS A 161 -8.52 -16.37 -13.92
CA HIS A 161 -8.21 -17.36 -14.95
C HIS A 161 -7.07 -16.90 -15.87
N ASP A 162 -7.11 -15.62 -16.29
CA ASP A 162 -6.09 -15.01 -17.14
C ASP A 162 -4.78 -14.83 -16.36
N ALA A 163 -4.86 -14.32 -15.11
CA ALA A 163 -3.71 -14.16 -14.24
C ALA A 163 -2.98 -15.49 -13.94
N ALA A 164 -3.73 -16.58 -13.74
CA ALA A 164 -3.13 -17.90 -13.51
C ALA A 164 -2.35 -18.44 -14.73
N ARG A 165 -2.57 -17.87 -15.91
CA ARG A 165 -1.81 -18.14 -17.14
C ARG A 165 -0.77 -17.07 -17.46
N GLY A 166 -0.50 -16.16 -16.51
CA GLY A 166 0.44 -15.07 -16.68
C GLY A 166 -0.04 -13.97 -17.61
N LEU A 167 -1.34 -13.91 -17.93
CA LEU A 167 -1.92 -12.90 -18.79
C LEU A 167 -2.44 -11.73 -17.96
N ASP A 168 -1.92 -10.54 -18.24
CA ASP A 168 -2.42 -9.29 -17.69
C ASP A 168 -2.37 -8.20 -18.77
N PRO A 169 -3.52 -7.85 -19.38
CA PRO A 169 -3.57 -6.83 -20.43
C PRO A 169 -3.54 -5.40 -19.87
N THR A 170 -3.42 -5.22 -18.56
CA THR A 170 -3.46 -3.90 -17.93
C THR A 170 -2.25 -3.07 -18.35
N PRO A 171 -2.44 -1.91 -19.03
CA PRO A 171 -1.33 -1.05 -19.39
C PRO A 171 -0.77 -0.33 -18.17
N VAL A 172 0.51 0.06 -18.24
CA VAL A 172 1.07 1.04 -17.30
C VAL A 172 0.51 2.41 -17.68
N VAL A 173 -0.30 2.98 -16.79
CA VAL A 173 -0.95 4.27 -17.04
C VAL A 173 -0.22 5.37 -16.26
N PRO A 174 0.42 6.33 -16.95
CA PRO A 174 1.05 7.46 -16.29
C PRO A 174 0.01 8.28 -15.56
N ALA A 175 0.16 8.39 -14.26
CA ALA A 175 -0.69 9.20 -13.42
C ALA A 175 0.14 9.79 -12.29
N ALA A 176 -0.12 11.06 -11.97
CA ALA A 176 0.40 11.65 -10.76
C ALA A 176 -0.10 10.83 -9.55
N PRO A 177 0.73 10.58 -8.53
CA PRO A 177 0.25 9.94 -7.32
C PRO A 177 -0.90 10.78 -6.73
N PRO A 178 -1.98 10.14 -6.26
CA PRO A 178 -3.02 10.89 -5.55
C PRO A 178 -2.42 11.63 -4.36
N ARG A 179 -2.97 12.80 -4.05
CA ARG A 179 -2.58 13.54 -2.84
C ARG A 179 -2.82 12.66 -1.63
N SER A 180 -1.95 12.82 -0.64
CA SER A 180 -1.92 11.99 0.56
C SER A 180 -1.30 12.74 1.72
N MET A 181 -1.64 12.36 2.94
CA MET A 181 -1.01 12.88 4.15
C MET A 181 -0.62 11.72 5.03
N SER A 182 0.50 11.82 5.73
CA SER A 182 0.96 10.75 6.62
C SER A 182 1.49 11.28 7.93
N ALA A 183 1.25 10.53 8.99
CA ALA A 183 1.84 10.73 10.30
C ALA A 183 2.59 9.46 10.72
N GLU A 184 3.76 9.64 11.34
CA GLU A 184 4.59 8.56 11.87
C GLU A 184 4.72 8.68 13.40
N HIS A 185 4.76 7.53 14.07
CA HIS A 185 5.16 7.40 15.46
C HIS A 185 6.28 6.36 15.56
N ARG A 186 7.41 6.78 16.13
CA ARG A 186 8.56 5.93 16.39
C ARG A 186 8.65 5.70 17.90
N PHE A 187 8.67 4.43 18.30
CA PHE A 187 8.86 4.06 19.69
C PHE A 187 10.35 4.18 20.07
N ASP A 188 10.63 4.52 21.32
CA ASP A 188 12.00 4.60 21.86
C ASP A 188 12.69 3.22 21.90
N GLY A 189 11.88 2.17 22.10
CA GLY A 189 12.29 0.77 22.05
C GLY A 189 11.32 -0.06 21.24
N ASP A 190 11.66 -1.33 21.05
CA ASP A 190 10.81 -2.29 20.36
C ASP A 190 9.57 -2.61 21.21
N GLU A 191 8.42 -2.07 20.81
CA GLU A 191 7.17 -2.12 21.57
C GLU A 191 6.41 -3.42 21.37
N LEU A 192 6.00 -4.05 22.48
CA LEU A 192 5.23 -5.29 22.50
C LEU A 192 3.80 -5.08 23.04
N ASP A 193 3.60 -4.02 23.83
CA ASP A 193 2.34 -3.75 24.50
C ASP A 193 1.27 -3.25 23.50
N PRO A 194 0.19 -4.03 23.29
CA PRO A 194 -0.88 -3.63 22.38
C PRO A 194 -1.59 -2.34 22.82
N ASP A 195 -1.65 -2.03 24.12
CA ASP A 195 -2.33 -0.82 24.59
C ASP A 195 -1.50 0.42 24.29
N ARG A 196 -0.17 0.36 24.44
CA ARG A 196 0.75 1.42 23.98
C ARG A 196 0.70 1.61 22.46
N GLN A 197 0.59 0.53 21.70
CA GLN A 197 0.42 0.60 20.25
C GLN A 197 -0.92 1.27 19.87
N ARG A 198 -2.02 0.95 20.56
CA ARG A 198 -3.32 1.60 20.34
C ARG A 198 -3.30 3.08 20.72
N ALA A 199 -2.68 3.43 21.84
CA ALA A 199 -2.46 4.83 22.23
C ALA A 199 -1.69 5.62 21.15
N ALA A 200 -0.63 5.03 20.60
CA ALA A 200 0.12 5.63 19.50
C ALA A 200 -0.74 5.82 18.23
N LEU A 201 -1.58 4.84 17.87
CA LEU A 201 -2.52 4.96 16.75
C LEU A 201 -3.57 6.06 16.98
N LEU A 202 -4.07 6.22 18.20
CA LEU A 202 -4.97 7.32 18.54
C LEU A 202 -4.28 8.68 18.35
N ALA A 203 -3.05 8.83 18.84
CA ALA A 203 -2.26 10.04 18.64
C ALA A 203 -1.97 10.32 17.16
N LEU A 204 -1.73 9.27 16.37
CA LEU A 204 -1.51 9.39 14.92
C LEU A 204 -2.77 9.84 14.19
N THR A 205 -3.92 9.26 14.53
CA THR A 205 -5.21 9.62 13.91
C THR A 205 -5.68 11.01 14.30
N ASP A 206 -5.42 11.47 15.53
CA ASP A 206 -5.71 12.84 15.94
C ASP A 206 -4.86 13.86 15.17
N ARG A 207 -3.54 13.62 15.06
CA ARG A 207 -2.66 14.47 14.24
C ARG A 207 -3.06 14.48 12.77
N LEU A 208 -3.33 13.31 12.19
CA LEU A 208 -3.72 13.18 10.79
C LEU A 208 -5.08 13.81 10.51
N GLY A 209 -6.05 13.64 11.43
CA GLY A 209 -7.36 14.28 11.36
C GLY A 209 -7.26 15.80 11.41
N LEU A 210 -6.45 16.34 12.33
CA LEU A 210 -6.17 17.78 12.40
C LEU A 210 -5.58 18.29 11.08
N GLN A 211 -4.54 17.64 10.56
CA GLN A 211 -3.90 18.04 9.28
C GLN A 211 -4.91 18.07 8.12
N LEU A 212 -5.73 17.02 8.00
CA LEU A 212 -6.77 16.96 6.98
C LEU A 212 -7.75 18.12 7.09
N ARG A 213 -8.21 18.44 8.31
CA ARG A 213 -9.15 19.55 8.54
C ARG A 213 -8.52 20.92 8.30
N THR A 214 -7.27 21.13 8.73
CA THR A 214 -6.51 22.37 8.48
C THR A 214 -6.32 22.63 6.98
N GLU A 215 -6.10 21.59 6.18
CA GLU A 215 -5.97 21.71 4.71
C GLU A 215 -7.30 21.56 3.95
N ALA A 216 -8.44 21.50 4.66
CA ALA A 216 -9.77 21.29 4.09
C ALA A 216 -9.84 20.06 3.15
N GLN A 217 -9.16 18.97 3.51
CA GLN A 217 -9.13 17.71 2.78
C GLN A 217 -9.90 16.61 3.51
N ALA A 218 -10.33 15.60 2.79
CA ALA A 218 -10.93 14.37 3.29
C ALA A 218 -10.29 13.15 2.61
N ALA A 219 -10.19 12.04 3.33
CA ALA A 219 -9.50 10.83 2.85
C ALA A 219 -10.48 9.73 2.44
N HIS A 220 -10.26 9.09 1.29
CA HIS A 220 -11.04 7.91 0.86
C HIS A 220 -10.47 6.58 1.34
N ALA A 221 -9.19 6.53 1.70
CA ALA A 221 -8.56 5.32 2.25
C ALA A 221 -7.56 5.65 3.35
N LEU A 222 -7.33 4.67 4.23
CA LEU A 222 -6.30 4.72 5.26
C LEU A 222 -5.34 3.54 5.06
N THR A 223 -4.05 3.84 5.01
CA THR A 223 -2.96 2.88 4.97
C THR A 223 -2.25 2.86 6.32
N LEU A 224 -2.14 1.67 6.93
CA LEU A 224 -1.31 1.41 8.11
C LEU A 224 -0.07 0.64 7.68
N THR A 225 1.09 1.23 7.96
CA THR A 225 2.40 0.62 7.76
C THR A 225 3.05 0.37 9.12
N VAL A 226 3.36 -0.90 9.41
CA VAL A 226 4.01 -1.34 10.65
C VAL A 226 5.41 -1.82 10.32
N ARG A 227 6.42 -1.20 10.94
CA ARG A 227 7.82 -1.65 10.86
C ARG A 227 8.21 -2.37 12.15
N TYR A 228 8.77 -3.56 12.01
CA TYR A 228 9.15 -4.40 13.14
C TYR A 228 10.64 -4.24 13.51
N ALA A 229 11.03 -4.85 14.62
CA ALA A 229 12.40 -4.86 15.13
C ALA A 229 13.42 -5.43 14.12
N ASP A 230 13.02 -6.43 13.34
CA ASP A 230 13.83 -7.05 12.27
C ASP A 230 13.93 -6.20 10.99
N ARG A 231 13.38 -4.98 11.01
CA ARG A 231 13.26 -4.05 9.88
C ARG A 231 12.31 -4.51 8.76
N SER A 232 11.66 -5.66 8.89
CA SER A 232 10.58 -6.02 7.99
C SER A 232 9.39 -5.07 8.20
N THR A 233 8.58 -4.93 7.16
CA THR A 233 7.46 -4.00 7.16
C THR A 233 6.20 -4.71 6.66
N THR A 234 5.06 -4.45 7.30
CA THR A 234 3.76 -4.87 6.78
C THR A 234 2.87 -3.65 6.57
N THR A 235 2.30 -3.57 5.38
CA THR A 235 1.42 -2.49 4.96
C THR A 235 0.02 -3.04 4.68
N ARG A 236 -1.00 -2.36 5.22
CA ARG A 236 -2.41 -2.67 4.94
C ARG A 236 -3.18 -1.40 4.67
N THR A 237 -3.88 -1.38 3.55
CA THR A 237 -4.75 -0.28 3.14
C THR A 237 -6.20 -0.72 3.17
N ARG A 238 -7.08 0.18 3.60
CA ARG A 238 -8.53 -0.03 3.49
C ARG A 238 -9.24 1.28 3.15
N LYS A 239 -10.23 1.17 2.27
CA LYS A 239 -11.13 2.28 1.91
C LYS A 239 -12.09 2.58 3.06
N LEU A 240 -12.34 3.86 3.28
CA LEU A 240 -13.42 4.33 4.13
C LEU A 240 -14.76 4.20 3.38
N PRO A 241 -15.88 3.99 4.10
CA PRO A 241 -17.21 3.96 3.48
C PRO A 241 -17.56 5.27 2.76
N GLU A 242 -17.13 6.39 3.34
CA GLU A 242 -17.23 7.74 2.80
C GLU A 242 -15.91 8.49 3.03
N ALA A 243 -15.60 9.47 2.19
CA ALA A 243 -14.43 10.32 2.43
C ALA A 243 -14.64 11.15 3.70
N THR A 244 -13.64 11.14 4.59
CA THR A 244 -13.77 11.84 5.87
C THR A 244 -12.42 12.30 6.43
N ALA A 245 -12.48 13.36 7.24
CA ALA A 245 -11.40 13.86 8.10
C ALA A 245 -11.74 13.71 9.59
N HIS A 246 -12.81 12.97 9.91
CA HIS A 246 -13.29 12.78 11.28
C HIS A 246 -12.36 11.84 12.04
N THR A 247 -11.77 12.33 13.14
CA THR A 247 -10.73 11.59 13.88
C THR A 247 -11.27 10.25 14.34
N ARG A 248 -12.50 10.19 14.90
CA ARG A 248 -13.11 8.93 15.37
C ARG A 248 -13.22 7.87 14.27
N ALA A 249 -13.62 8.25 13.05
CA ALA A 249 -13.73 7.32 11.92
C ALA A 249 -12.35 6.78 11.50
N LEU A 250 -11.33 7.65 11.48
CA LEU A 250 -9.95 7.27 11.21
C LEU A 250 -9.40 6.33 12.30
N THR A 251 -9.65 6.63 13.59
CA THR A 251 -9.24 5.81 14.72
C THR A 251 -9.85 4.42 14.67
N THR A 252 -11.16 4.31 14.44
CA THR A 252 -11.86 3.02 14.31
C THR A 252 -11.21 2.18 13.22
N LEU A 253 -10.98 2.77 12.03
CA LEU A 253 -10.37 2.06 10.92
C LEU A 253 -8.91 1.66 11.20
N ALA A 254 -8.13 2.53 11.85
CA ALA A 254 -6.75 2.24 12.25
C ALA A 254 -6.68 1.04 13.20
N TYR A 255 -7.58 0.95 14.19
CA TYR A 255 -7.68 -0.19 15.09
C TYR A 255 -8.12 -1.48 14.37
N GLU A 256 -9.04 -1.38 13.43
CA GLU A 256 -9.44 -2.53 12.61
C GLU A 256 -8.29 -3.04 11.72
N LEU A 257 -7.49 -2.14 11.15
CA LEU A 257 -6.29 -2.51 10.39
C LEU A 257 -5.25 -3.16 11.28
N HIS A 258 -4.97 -2.58 12.45
CA HIS A 258 -4.00 -3.09 13.42
C HIS A 258 -4.40 -4.47 13.96
N SER A 259 -5.65 -4.67 14.36
CA SER A 259 -6.12 -5.97 14.86
C SER A 259 -6.04 -7.08 13.82
N ARG A 260 -6.31 -6.78 12.54
CA ARG A 260 -6.19 -7.73 11.42
C ARG A 260 -4.76 -8.14 11.09
N LEU A 261 -3.77 -7.36 11.49
CA LEU A 261 -2.37 -7.77 11.35
C LEU A 261 -2.04 -8.95 12.28
N ALA A 262 -2.85 -9.19 13.31
CA ALA A 262 -2.69 -10.30 14.26
C ALA A 262 -1.23 -10.42 14.75
N LEU A 263 -0.71 -9.30 15.27
CA LEU A 263 0.67 -9.16 15.72
C LEU A 263 0.96 -10.05 16.94
N GLN A 264 1.07 -11.36 16.74
CA GLN A 264 1.33 -12.32 17.81
C GLN A 264 2.77 -12.16 18.31
N ARG A 265 2.94 -11.31 19.34
CA ARG A 265 4.22 -11.00 19.98
C ARG A 265 5.25 -10.35 19.05
N ALA A 266 4.78 -9.72 17.97
CA ALA A 266 5.65 -8.97 17.07
C ALA A 266 6.10 -7.68 17.76
N ARG A 267 7.41 -7.46 17.79
CA ARG A 267 8.03 -6.25 18.31
C ARG A 267 7.92 -5.13 17.28
N VAL A 268 7.14 -4.10 17.60
CA VAL A 268 6.87 -2.97 16.72
C VAL A 268 7.82 -1.83 17.03
N ARG A 269 8.48 -1.30 15.99
CA ARG A 269 9.40 -0.18 16.13
C ARG A 269 8.82 1.14 15.63
N THR A 270 7.94 1.07 14.63
CA THR A 270 7.36 2.27 14.02
C THR A 270 5.96 1.97 13.49
N LEU A 271 5.03 2.89 13.74
CA LEU A 271 3.69 2.89 13.16
C LEU A 271 3.54 4.14 12.29
N THR A 272 3.11 3.96 11.05
CA THR A 272 2.80 5.05 10.13
C THR A 272 1.38 4.90 9.63
N LEU A 273 0.61 5.98 9.74
CA LEU A 273 -0.71 6.11 9.13
C LEU A 273 -0.62 7.07 7.98
N ARG A 274 -1.24 6.70 6.86
CA ARG A 274 -1.30 7.51 5.65
C ARG A 274 -2.73 7.59 5.15
N ALA A 275 -3.27 8.79 5.11
CA ALA A 275 -4.51 9.13 4.44
C ALA A 275 -4.25 9.18 2.93
N GLU A 276 -4.98 8.37 2.18
CA GLU A 276 -4.82 8.19 0.74
C GLU A 276 -6.03 8.75 0.00
N ASP A 277 -5.81 9.11 -1.26
CA ASP A 277 -6.86 9.54 -2.19
C ASP A 277 -7.63 10.73 -1.59
N LEU A 278 -6.89 11.82 -1.37
CA LEU A 278 -7.42 13.03 -0.76
C LEU A 278 -8.26 13.84 -1.74
N THR A 279 -9.42 14.28 -1.27
CA THR A 279 -10.32 15.17 -2.00
C THR A 279 -10.66 16.39 -1.16
N ALA A 280 -11.02 17.49 -1.81
CA ALA A 280 -11.48 18.68 -1.10
C ALA A 280 -12.74 18.34 -0.30
N ALA A 281 -12.76 18.74 0.98
CA ALA A 281 -13.86 18.42 1.90
C ALA A 281 -15.22 18.95 1.38
N GLU A 282 -15.22 20.07 0.66
CA GLU A 282 -16.42 20.66 0.03
C GLU A 282 -17.06 19.76 -1.04
N LEU A 283 -16.26 18.92 -1.69
CA LEU A 283 -16.72 17.99 -2.74
C LEU A 283 -17.20 16.66 -2.16
N THR A 284 -17.09 16.46 -0.85
CA THR A 284 -17.51 15.21 -0.22
C THR A 284 -19.02 15.20 0.05
N SER A 285 -19.73 14.28 -0.61
CA SER A 285 -21.11 13.98 -0.28
C SER A 285 -21.14 13.15 1.01
N ARG A 286 -21.65 13.74 2.09
CA ARG A 286 -21.78 13.08 3.38
C ARG A 286 -23.09 12.30 3.46
N GLN A 287 -23.04 11.05 3.90
CA GLN A 287 -24.25 10.39 4.36
C GLN A 287 -24.54 10.86 5.78
N MET A 288 -25.68 11.52 5.98
CA MET A 288 -26.10 11.94 7.32
C MET A 288 -26.43 10.68 8.15
N LEU A 289 -25.48 10.18 8.94
CA LEU A 289 -25.81 9.29 10.03
C LEU A 289 -26.48 10.11 11.14
N PHE A 290 -27.73 9.78 11.46
CA PHE A 290 -28.42 10.32 12.62
C PHE A 290 -27.95 9.60 13.89
N ASP A 291 -26.65 9.67 14.17
CA ASP A 291 -26.03 9.16 15.40
C ASP A 291 -25.66 10.35 16.31
N PRO A 292 -26.38 10.55 17.43
CA PRO A 292 -26.10 11.63 18.38
C PRO A 292 -24.67 11.62 18.95
N ASP A 293 -24.05 10.44 19.07
CA ASP A 293 -22.69 10.32 19.61
C ASP A 293 -21.63 10.74 18.58
N ASP A 294 -21.86 10.48 17.30
CA ASP A 294 -21.00 10.96 16.20
C ASP A 294 -21.07 12.49 16.08
N GLU A 295 -22.28 13.04 16.14
CA GLU A 295 -22.50 14.49 16.09
C GLU A 295 -21.85 15.21 17.27
N LYS A 296 -21.97 14.65 18.49
CA LYS A 296 -21.28 15.18 19.67
C LYS A 296 -19.76 15.14 19.51
N ALA A 297 -19.20 14.03 19.00
CA ALA A 297 -17.77 13.90 18.77
C ALA A 297 -17.25 14.96 17.78
N ARG A 298 -17.98 15.23 16.70
CA ARG A 298 -17.63 16.27 15.71
C ARG A 298 -17.65 17.68 16.28
N ARG A 299 -18.65 17.99 17.12
CA ARG A 299 -18.70 19.28 17.82
C ARG A 299 -17.49 19.45 18.75
N ILE A 300 -17.13 18.39 19.47
CA ILE A 300 -15.93 18.38 20.31
C ILE A 300 -14.68 18.62 19.46
N GLU A 301 -14.50 17.89 18.35
CA GLU A 301 -13.36 18.10 17.43
C GLU A 301 -13.27 19.55 16.96
N THR A 302 -14.39 20.14 16.54
CA THR A 302 -14.41 21.54 16.09
C THR A 302 -13.97 22.51 17.19
N VAL A 303 -14.39 22.26 18.43
CA VAL A 303 -13.98 23.09 19.59
C VAL A 303 -12.51 22.88 19.92
N LEU A 304 -12.03 21.63 19.87
CA LEU A 304 -10.63 21.28 20.09
C LEU A 304 -9.71 21.94 19.06
N ASP A 305 -10.10 21.92 17.79
CA ASP A 305 -9.32 22.54 16.72
C ASP A 305 -9.25 24.05 16.90
N ARG A 306 -10.36 24.72 17.22
CA ARG A 306 -10.36 26.15 17.55
C ARG A 306 -9.45 26.47 18.73
N ALA A 307 -9.44 25.62 19.77
CA ALA A 307 -8.54 25.80 20.90
C ALA A 307 -7.07 25.65 20.48
N ARG A 308 -6.75 24.70 19.58
CA ARG A 308 -5.40 24.52 19.05
C ARG A 308 -4.96 25.68 18.16
N ASP A 309 -5.86 26.26 17.37
CA ASP A 309 -5.56 27.43 16.56
C ASP A 309 -5.25 28.66 17.42
N LEU A 310 -5.97 28.83 18.54
CA LEU A 310 -5.79 29.97 19.44
C LEU A 310 -4.58 29.83 20.38
N TYR A 311 -4.31 28.62 20.86
CA TYR A 311 -3.35 28.37 21.95
C TYR A 311 -2.16 27.48 21.55
N GLY A 312 -2.09 27.04 20.30
CA GLY A 312 -1.05 26.15 19.78
C GLY A 312 -1.42 24.66 19.81
N SER A 313 -0.76 23.89 18.94
CA SER A 313 -1.07 22.47 18.66
C SER A 313 -0.86 21.53 19.84
N GLU A 314 0.03 21.90 20.77
CA GLU A 314 0.43 21.08 21.91
C GLU A 314 -0.55 21.15 23.10
N THR A 315 -1.52 22.07 23.04
CA THR A 315 -2.39 22.46 24.18
C THR A 315 -3.44 21.42 24.52
N VAL A 316 -3.93 20.64 23.54
CA VAL A 316 -4.89 19.55 23.79
C VAL A 316 -4.51 18.30 23.04
N ARG A 317 -4.44 17.17 23.75
CA ARG A 317 -4.07 15.86 23.23
C ARG A 317 -4.95 14.78 23.87
N PRO A 318 -5.18 13.64 23.20
CA PRO A 318 -5.89 12.53 23.81
C PRO A 318 -5.19 12.08 25.10
N ALA A 319 -5.95 11.91 26.19
CA ALA A 319 -5.40 11.51 27.49
C ALA A 319 -4.64 10.17 27.42
N ALA A 320 -5.16 9.22 26.65
CA ALA A 320 -4.50 7.92 26.43
C ALA A 320 -3.16 8.03 25.66
N ALA A 321 -2.89 9.16 25.00
CA ALA A 321 -1.63 9.42 24.30
C ALA A 321 -0.64 10.24 25.14
N MET A 322 -0.99 10.62 26.37
CA MET A 322 -0.06 11.29 27.27
C MET A 322 0.94 10.26 27.83
N PRO A 323 2.24 10.60 27.91
CA PRO A 323 3.18 9.76 28.63
C PRO A 323 2.71 9.61 30.08
N HIS A 324 2.70 8.39 30.60
CA HIS A 324 2.47 8.17 32.03
C HIS A 324 3.56 8.93 32.79
N VAL A 325 3.14 9.99 33.49
CA VAL A 325 3.96 10.58 34.55
C VAL A 325 3.97 9.52 35.65
N ALA A 326 5.17 9.02 35.97
CA ALA A 326 5.40 7.99 36.97
C ALA A 326 4.91 8.42 38.35
#